data_AF-A0A1V5YVI3-F1
#
_entry.id   AF-A0A1V5YVI3-F1
#
_cell.length_a   1.000
_cell.length_b   1.000
_cell.length_c   1.000
_cell.angle_alpha   90.00
_cell.angle_beta   90.00
_cell.angle_gamma   90.00
#
_symmetry.space_group_name_H-M   'P 1'
#
loop_
_entity.id
_entity.type
_entity.pdbx_description
1 polymer ?
#
loop_
_entity_poly.entity_id
_entity_poly.type
_entity_poly.pdbx_seq_one_letter_code
_entity_poly.pdbx_strand_id
1 'polypeptide(L)'
;MIGYDRPLKPEWIYKTLRLVEPGKKPEDFYDAYNDIAVELTGKDGRRKTRTVLFRTFIYSFQESKSLIENNFLIELSKQKDFNYMKPIYLAMFIMDYEILKYFTQTYFKIFDSSQEISSTALTKKMTETYGDAEIIKRSTRSFLKTLSDFDIIEPKTTTTYEQIRKLTLSEEQVADILKLYAIVNHTKQINIGAMDKTIFAYYQIPDLSTIANNYHTSKWEYIKGIDRELLMMG
;
A
#
# COMPACT_ATOMS: atom_id res chain seq x y z
N MET A 1 -7.75 9.64 -10.98
CA MET A 1 -6.84 10.81 -10.84
C MET A 1 -5.44 10.29 -11.06
N ILE A 2 -4.72 10.78 -12.08
CA ILE A 2 -3.42 10.23 -12.52
C ILE A 2 -2.28 10.56 -11.51
N GLY A 3 -2.50 11.48 -10.57
CA GLY A 3 -1.52 11.87 -9.55
C GLY A 3 -1.80 11.29 -8.16
N TYR A 4 -0.72 10.97 -7.43
CA TYR A 4 -0.72 10.72 -5.99
C TYR A 4 -0.07 11.91 -5.30
N ASP A 5 -0.84 12.84 -4.76
CA ASP A 5 -0.32 14.14 -4.29
C ASP A 5 -0.46 14.38 -2.78
N ARG A 6 -0.93 13.39 -2.03
CA ARG A 6 -1.10 13.45 -0.58
C ARG A 6 -0.43 12.23 0.06
N PRO A 7 0.76 12.38 0.66
CA PRO A 7 1.36 11.30 1.42
C PRO A 7 0.47 10.94 2.60
N LEU A 8 0.43 9.65 2.94
CA LEU A 8 -0.32 9.13 4.07
C LEU A 8 0.63 8.37 4.98
N LYS A 9 0.57 8.68 6.27
CA LYS A 9 1.34 7.96 7.28
C LYS A 9 0.68 6.63 7.64
N PRO A 10 1.46 5.55 7.87
CA PRO A 10 0.92 4.27 8.30
C PRO A 10 0.16 4.40 9.63
N GLU A 11 0.62 5.25 10.55
CA GLU A 11 -0.03 5.48 11.85
C GLU A 11 -1.44 6.06 11.70
N TRP A 12 -1.64 6.95 10.71
CA TRP A 12 -2.95 7.54 10.46
C TRP A 12 -3.94 6.50 9.97
N ILE A 13 -3.49 5.62 9.08
CA ILE A 13 -4.29 4.51 8.54
C ILE A 13 -4.64 3.55 9.68
N TYR A 14 -3.64 3.09 10.43
CA TYR A 14 -3.82 2.13 11.52
C TYR A 14 -4.82 2.63 12.57
N LYS A 15 -4.62 3.84 13.09
CA LYS A 15 -5.51 4.41 14.12
C LYS A 15 -6.92 4.63 13.58
N THR A 16 -7.06 5.08 12.33
CA THR A 16 -8.36 5.32 11.72
C THR A 16 -9.14 4.02 11.53
N LEU A 17 -8.52 2.99 10.97
CA LEU A 17 -9.18 1.70 10.72
C LEU A 17 -9.60 0.97 12.00
N ARG A 18 -8.87 1.18 13.10
CA ARG A 18 -9.27 0.67 14.43
C ARG A 18 -10.43 1.44 15.05
N LEU A 19 -10.56 2.72 14.71
CA LEU A 19 -11.55 3.63 15.30
C LEU A 19 -12.89 3.58 14.56
N VAL A 20 -12.90 3.35 13.24
CA VAL A 20 -14.15 3.27 12.47
C VAL A 20 -15.00 2.06 12.87
N GLU A 21 -16.31 2.28 12.82
CA GLU A 21 -17.31 1.26 13.15
C GLU A 21 -18.21 1.01 11.93
N PRO A 22 -18.33 -0.25 11.47
CA PRO A 22 -19.30 -0.61 10.44
C PRO A 22 -20.73 -0.22 10.84
N GLY A 23 -21.51 0.26 9.87
CA GLY A 23 -22.88 0.73 10.07
C GLY A 23 -23.01 2.18 10.57
N LYS A 24 -21.90 2.88 10.83
CA LYS A 24 -21.86 4.31 11.14
C LYS A 24 -21.57 5.16 9.91
N LYS A 25 -21.85 6.47 10.00
CA LYS A 25 -21.55 7.40 8.90
C LYS A 25 -20.06 7.76 8.92
N PRO A 26 -19.41 7.91 7.76
CA PRO A 26 -18.02 8.36 7.71
C PRO A 26 -17.76 9.69 8.42
N GLU A 27 -18.72 10.61 8.35
CA GLU A 27 -18.65 11.95 8.96
C GLU A 27 -18.44 11.91 10.47
N ASP A 28 -18.98 10.89 11.13
CA ASP A 28 -18.89 10.70 12.59
C ASP A 28 -17.43 10.53 13.06
N PHE A 29 -16.52 10.17 12.14
CA PHE A 29 -15.11 9.92 12.43
C PHE A 29 -14.16 11.01 11.91
N TYR A 30 -14.68 12.08 11.30
CA TYR A 30 -13.84 13.11 10.68
C TYR A 30 -13.03 13.93 11.69
N ASP A 31 -13.59 14.18 12.88
CA ASP A 31 -12.89 14.89 13.94
C ASP A 31 -11.84 14.00 14.61
N ALA A 32 -12.18 12.74 14.89
CA ALA A 32 -11.23 11.75 15.39
C ALA A 32 -10.03 11.57 14.44
N TYR A 33 -10.25 11.59 13.12
CA TYR A 33 -9.15 11.62 12.15
C TYR A 33 -8.28 12.88 12.29
N ASN A 34 -8.87 14.05 12.53
CA ASN A 34 -8.10 15.28 12.69
C ASN A 34 -7.21 15.24 13.94
N ASP A 35 -7.67 14.57 15.00
CA ASP A 35 -6.91 14.34 16.24
C ASP A 35 -5.81 13.27 16.06
N ILE A 36 -5.94 12.40 15.06
CA ILE A 36 -4.89 11.45 14.67
C ILE A 36 -3.81 12.16 13.84
N ALA A 37 -4.22 13.01 12.89
CA ALA A 37 -3.33 13.68 11.94
C ALA A 37 -2.96 15.11 12.37
N VAL A 38 -2.55 15.28 13.63
CA VAL A 38 -2.27 16.59 14.27
C VAL A 38 -1.19 17.41 13.55
N GLU A 39 -0.26 16.74 12.88
CA GLU A 39 0.85 17.36 12.16
C GLU A 39 0.39 18.10 10.89
N LEU A 40 -0.83 17.81 10.39
CA LEU A 40 -1.39 18.51 9.25
C LEU A 40 -1.96 19.88 9.69
N THR A 41 -1.12 20.90 9.59
CA THR A 41 -1.48 22.30 9.90
C THR A 41 -2.29 22.94 8.76
N GLY A 42 -3.55 22.54 8.59
CA GLY A 42 -4.44 23.18 7.60
C GLY A 42 -5.73 22.41 7.33
N LYS A 43 -6.87 23.11 7.32
CA LYS A 43 -8.21 22.51 7.13
C LYS A 43 -8.33 21.78 5.78
N ASP A 44 -7.87 22.40 4.69
CA ASP A 44 -7.95 21.78 3.36
C ASP A 44 -6.97 20.60 3.21
N GLY A 45 -5.77 20.70 3.79
CA GLY A 45 -4.78 19.61 3.82
C GLY A 45 -5.32 18.38 4.56
N ARG A 46 -5.88 18.57 5.76
CA ARG A 46 -6.53 17.51 6.54
C ARG A 46 -7.68 16.87 5.77
N ARG A 47 -8.58 17.68 5.21
CA ARG A 47 -9.71 17.19 4.41
C ARG A 47 -9.25 16.32 3.24
N LYS A 48 -8.31 16.81 2.42
CA LYS A 48 -7.82 16.07 1.24
C LYS A 48 -7.14 14.76 1.64
N THR A 49 -6.33 14.79 2.69
CA THR A 49 -5.63 13.59 3.18
C THR A 49 -6.60 12.57 3.74
N ARG A 50 -7.61 13.00 4.51
CA ARG A 50 -8.72 12.15 4.95
C ARG A 50 -9.48 11.54 3.76
N THR A 51 -9.75 12.34 2.72
CA THR A 51 -10.41 11.84 1.50
C THR A 51 -9.60 10.72 0.84
N VAL A 52 -8.27 10.87 0.75
CA VAL A 52 -7.40 9.81 0.20
C VAL A 52 -7.47 8.55 1.08
N LEU A 53 -7.37 8.70 2.40
CA LEU A 53 -7.44 7.57 3.33
C LEU A 53 -8.77 6.82 3.20
N PHE A 54 -9.90 7.52 3.33
CA PHE A 54 -11.22 6.90 3.25
C PHE A 54 -11.46 6.28 1.87
N ARG A 55 -11.04 6.94 0.79
CA ARG A 55 -11.17 6.39 -0.56
C ARG A 55 -10.42 5.06 -0.71
N THR A 56 -9.18 4.99 -0.23
CA THR A 56 -8.29 3.85 -0.46
C THR A 56 -8.50 2.71 0.53
N PHE A 57 -8.85 2.98 1.78
CA PHE A 57 -8.90 1.95 2.83
C PHE A 57 -10.31 1.60 3.31
N ILE A 58 -11.32 2.36 2.87
CA ILE A 58 -12.72 2.14 3.27
C ILE A 58 -13.58 2.00 2.00
N TYR A 59 -13.69 3.06 1.20
CA TYR A 59 -14.62 3.12 0.07
C TYR A 59 -14.24 2.22 -1.11
N SER A 60 -12.99 1.80 -1.24
CA SER A 60 -12.54 0.83 -2.25
C SER A 60 -13.12 -0.57 -2.01
N PHE A 61 -13.69 -0.83 -0.83
CA PHE A 61 -14.26 -2.12 -0.45
C PHE A 61 -15.79 -2.15 -0.43
N GLN A 62 -16.47 -1.07 -0.80
CA GLN A 62 -17.91 -0.93 -0.63
C GLN A 62 -18.60 -0.25 -1.83
N GLU A 63 -19.84 -0.63 -2.08
CA GLU A 63 -20.64 -0.08 -3.18
C GLU A 63 -21.20 1.31 -2.83
N SER A 64 -21.67 1.48 -1.60
CA SER A 64 -22.20 2.75 -1.08
C SER A 64 -21.16 3.50 -0.27
N LYS A 65 -21.28 4.83 -0.16
CA LYS A 65 -20.46 5.67 0.74
C LYS A 65 -21.26 6.25 1.90
N SER A 66 -22.55 5.89 2.04
CA SER A 66 -23.43 6.43 3.06
C SER A 66 -23.11 5.91 4.46
N LEU A 67 -22.69 4.65 4.55
CA LEU A 67 -22.29 3.98 5.78
C LEU A 67 -20.94 3.28 5.55
N ILE A 68 -20.18 3.11 6.61
CA ILE A 68 -18.97 2.28 6.58
C ILE A 68 -19.41 0.82 6.54
N GLU A 69 -18.99 0.10 5.51
CA GLU A 69 -19.12 -1.36 5.48
C GLU A 69 -17.90 -2.00 6.14
N ASN A 70 -18.08 -3.18 6.70
CA ASN A 70 -16.96 -3.92 7.25
C ASN A 70 -16.07 -4.41 6.09
N ASN A 71 -14.75 -4.34 6.25
CA ASN A 71 -13.81 -4.80 5.24
C ASN A 71 -12.59 -5.48 5.86
N PHE A 72 -11.86 -6.22 5.03
CA PHE A 72 -10.70 -7.01 5.44
C PHE A 72 -9.65 -6.18 6.20
N LEU A 73 -9.37 -4.95 5.77
CA LEU A 73 -8.38 -4.11 6.43
C LEU A 73 -8.87 -3.55 7.76
N ILE A 74 -10.16 -3.22 7.92
CA ILE A 74 -10.76 -2.83 9.20
C ILE A 74 -10.62 -3.97 10.22
N GLU A 75 -11.01 -5.18 9.82
CA GLU A 75 -10.92 -6.36 10.69
C GLU A 75 -9.48 -6.66 11.10
N LEU A 76 -8.58 -6.76 10.11
CA LEU A 76 -7.19 -7.12 10.34
C LEU A 76 -6.48 -6.07 11.21
N SER A 77 -6.76 -4.78 11.00
CA SER A 77 -6.21 -3.69 11.82
C SER A 77 -6.64 -3.74 13.28
N LYS A 78 -7.82 -4.31 13.58
CA LYS A 78 -8.30 -4.50 14.95
C LYS A 78 -7.62 -5.70 15.64
N GLN A 79 -7.25 -6.71 14.86
CA GLN A 79 -6.65 -7.96 15.35
C GLN A 79 -5.12 -7.92 15.48
N LYS A 80 -4.44 -7.22 14.57
CA LYS A 80 -2.99 -7.21 14.45
C LYS A 80 -2.39 -5.89 14.93
N ASP A 81 -1.13 -5.93 15.34
CA ASP A 81 -0.40 -4.73 15.77
C ASP A 81 0.03 -3.85 14.58
N PHE A 82 0.54 -2.67 14.92
CA PHE A 82 0.94 -1.66 13.95
C PHE A 82 2.05 -2.13 12.99
N ASN A 83 3.08 -2.80 13.51
CA ASN A 83 4.21 -3.25 12.70
C ASN A 83 3.80 -4.37 11.75
N TYR A 84 2.89 -5.25 12.19
CA TYR A 84 2.30 -6.26 11.32
C TYR A 84 1.56 -5.64 10.15
N MET A 85 0.77 -4.59 10.39
CA MET A 85 -0.10 -3.97 9.39
C MET A 85 0.62 -3.04 8.41
N LYS A 86 1.73 -2.43 8.84
CA LYS A 86 2.51 -1.48 8.04
C LYS A 86 2.83 -1.97 6.61
N PRO A 87 3.39 -3.17 6.36
CA PRO A 87 3.60 -3.66 5.00
C PRO A 87 2.31 -3.89 4.20
N ILE A 88 1.22 -4.29 4.86
CA ILE A 88 -0.07 -4.56 4.22
C ILE A 88 -0.69 -3.26 3.69
N TYR A 89 -0.59 -2.17 4.44
CA TYR A 89 -1.05 -0.86 3.97
C TYR A 89 -0.23 -0.33 2.78
N LEU A 90 1.08 -0.60 2.75
CA LEU A 90 1.90 -0.22 1.60
C LEU A 90 1.52 -1.01 0.36
N ALA A 91 1.27 -2.32 0.51
CA ALA A 91 0.76 -3.15 -0.57
C ALA A 91 -0.58 -2.62 -1.09
N MET A 92 -1.51 -2.23 -0.20
CA MET A 92 -2.77 -1.61 -0.60
C MET A 92 -2.56 -0.35 -1.44
N PHE A 93 -1.63 0.55 -1.06
CA PHE A 93 -1.33 1.73 -1.86
C PHE A 93 -0.84 1.40 -3.27
N ILE A 94 0.07 0.43 -3.38
CA ILE A 94 0.65 0.03 -4.67
C ILE A 94 -0.43 -0.59 -5.56
N MET A 95 -1.40 -1.30 -4.98
CA MET A 95 -2.52 -1.90 -5.71
C MET A 95 -3.57 -0.86 -6.12
N ASP A 96 -3.94 0.06 -5.22
CA ASP A 96 -5.00 1.07 -5.45
C ASP A 96 -4.57 2.18 -6.42
N TYR A 97 -3.27 2.51 -6.46
CA TYR A 97 -2.73 3.57 -7.31
C TYR A 97 -1.75 3.03 -8.35
N GLU A 98 -2.21 2.94 -9.60
CA GLU A 98 -1.39 2.52 -10.75
C GLU A 98 -0.09 3.34 -10.89
N ILE A 99 -0.16 4.65 -10.63
CA ILE A 99 1.03 5.53 -10.65
C ILE A 99 2.08 5.09 -9.61
N LEU A 100 1.67 4.61 -8.44
CA LEU A 100 2.60 4.14 -7.39
C LEU A 100 3.27 2.82 -7.77
N LYS A 101 2.54 1.94 -8.46
CA LYS A 101 3.11 0.75 -9.08
C LYS A 101 4.20 1.13 -10.10
N TYR A 102 3.94 2.10 -10.98
CA TYR A 102 4.95 2.57 -11.93
C TYR A 102 6.14 3.28 -11.28
N PHE A 103 5.90 4.08 -10.24
CA PHE A 103 6.97 4.66 -9.43
C PHE A 103 7.85 3.57 -8.82
N THR A 104 7.25 2.52 -8.26
CA THR A 104 7.98 1.39 -7.66
C THR A 104 8.81 0.64 -8.71
N GLN A 105 8.22 0.33 -9.86
CA GLN A 105 8.97 -0.32 -10.95
C GLN A 105 10.11 0.56 -11.46
N THR A 106 9.89 1.86 -11.59
CA THR A 106 10.93 2.81 -12.04
C THR A 106 12.02 2.98 -10.99
N TYR A 107 11.67 3.04 -9.72
CA TYR A 107 12.58 3.08 -8.58
C TYR A 107 13.58 1.93 -8.66
N PHE A 108 13.11 0.69 -8.78
CA PHE A 108 13.99 -0.49 -8.84
C PHE A 108 14.68 -0.69 -10.19
N LYS A 109 14.31 0.06 -11.24
CA LYS A 109 15.05 0.09 -12.51
C LYS A 109 16.25 1.02 -12.48
N ILE A 110 16.25 2.03 -11.60
CA ILE A 110 17.28 3.08 -11.59
C ILE A 110 18.13 3.07 -10.32
N PHE A 111 17.66 2.42 -9.25
CA PHE A 111 18.38 2.33 -7.99
C PHE A 111 18.56 0.88 -7.56
N ASP A 112 19.83 0.50 -7.35
CA ASP A 112 20.20 -0.73 -6.67
C ASP A 112 20.21 -0.54 -5.16
N SER A 113 20.14 -1.63 -4.39
CA SER A 113 20.00 -1.59 -2.92
C SER A 113 21.11 -0.86 -2.15
N SER A 114 22.27 -0.62 -2.77
CA SER A 114 23.41 0.09 -2.16
C SER A 114 23.48 1.58 -2.52
N GLN A 115 22.57 2.07 -3.36
CA GLN A 115 22.61 3.44 -3.87
C GLN A 115 21.72 4.38 -3.05
N GLU A 116 22.11 5.65 -3.01
CA GLU A 116 21.21 6.71 -2.56
C GLU A 116 20.11 6.95 -3.60
N ILE A 117 18.90 7.22 -3.11
CA ILE A 117 17.74 7.53 -3.92
C ILE A 117 17.74 9.03 -4.21
N SER A 118 17.78 9.38 -5.48
CA SER A 118 17.66 10.76 -5.94
C SER A 118 16.25 11.08 -6.42
N SER A 119 15.57 12.00 -5.73
CA SER A 119 14.25 12.48 -6.15
C SER A 119 14.26 13.15 -7.53
N THR A 120 15.36 13.80 -7.91
CA THR A 120 15.51 14.45 -9.22
C THR A 120 15.68 13.42 -10.33
N ALA A 121 16.46 12.36 -10.10
CA ALA A 121 16.62 11.27 -11.05
C ALA A 121 15.30 10.51 -11.28
N LEU A 122 14.58 10.17 -10.20
CA LEU A 122 13.28 9.50 -10.28
C LEU A 122 12.24 10.38 -10.99
N THR A 123 12.16 11.67 -10.64
CA THR A 123 11.25 12.62 -11.31
C THR A 123 11.56 12.72 -12.80
N LYS A 124 12.84 12.87 -13.17
CA LYS A 124 13.25 12.96 -14.57
C LYS A 124 12.79 11.72 -15.34
N LYS A 125 13.06 10.52 -14.82
CA LYS A 125 12.71 9.26 -15.50
C LYS A 125 11.20 9.07 -15.66
N MET A 126 10.43 9.47 -14.65
CA MET A 126 8.98 9.44 -14.71
C MET A 126 8.42 10.48 -15.70
N THR A 127 8.97 11.70 -15.73
CA THR A 127 8.55 12.73 -16.71
C THR A 127 8.85 12.30 -18.14
N GLU A 128 10.00 11.69 -18.41
CA GLU A 128 10.33 11.13 -19.74
C GLU A 128 9.32 10.08 -20.21
N THR A 129 8.71 9.34 -19.27
CA THR A 129 7.77 8.25 -19.58
C THR A 129 6.32 8.74 -19.66
N TYR A 130 5.92 9.72 -18.84
CA TYR A 130 4.52 10.11 -18.63
C TYR A 130 4.19 11.57 -18.98
N GLY A 131 5.17 12.39 -19.35
CA GLY A 131 5.01 13.73 -19.92
C GLY A 131 4.65 14.86 -18.95
N ASP A 132 3.69 14.67 -18.03
CA ASP A 132 3.22 15.75 -17.14
C ASP A 132 4.21 16.04 -16.00
N ALA A 133 5.18 16.91 -16.27
CA ALA A 133 6.25 17.24 -15.34
C ALA A 133 5.75 17.76 -13.98
N GLU A 134 4.63 18.47 -13.93
CA GLU A 134 4.14 19.07 -12.68
C GLU A 134 3.42 18.05 -11.81
N ILE A 135 2.52 17.25 -12.40
CA ILE A 135 1.85 16.14 -11.70
C ILE A 135 2.89 15.11 -11.25
N ILE A 136 3.87 14.77 -12.10
CA ILE A 136 4.94 13.84 -11.75
C ILE A 136 5.77 14.39 -10.61
N LYS A 137 6.22 15.66 -10.65
CA LYS A 137 6.99 16.25 -9.56
C LYS A 137 6.25 16.20 -8.21
N ARG A 138 4.96 16.52 -8.20
CA ARG A 138 4.12 16.40 -6.99
C ARG A 138 3.98 14.95 -6.52
N SER A 139 3.83 14.03 -7.48
CA SER A 139 3.66 12.62 -7.19
C SER A 139 4.93 11.95 -6.68
N THR A 140 6.09 12.28 -7.25
CA THR A 140 7.39 11.81 -6.76
C THR A 140 7.61 12.25 -5.31
N ARG A 141 7.32 13.51 -4.99
CA ARG A 141 7.47 14.02 -3.62
C ARG A 141 6.58 13.26 -2.64
N SER A 142 5.32 13.07 -2.99
CA SER A 142 4.37 12.38 -2.13
C SER A 142 4.74 10.90 -1.98
N PHE A 143 5.13 10.25 -3.06
CA PHE A 143 5.60 8.86 -3.06
C PHE A 143 6.83 8.66 -2.17
N LEU A 144 7.89 9.46 -2.34
CA LEU A 144 9.09 9.35 -1.49
C LEU A 144 8.79 9.69 -0.03
N LYS A 145 7.91 10.66 0.22
CA LYS A 145 7.48 10.97 1.59
C LYS A 145 6.74 9.79 2.21
N THR A 146 5.87 9.11 1.45
CA THR A 146 5.19 7.89 1.90
C THR A 146 6.18 6.76 2.17
N LEU A 147 7.15 6.50 1.26
CA LEU A 147 8.19 5.49 1.54
C LEU A 147 8.98 5.82 2.81
N SER A 148 9.26 7.10 3.06
CA SER A 148 9.91 7.54 4.29
C SER A 148 9.05 7.35 5.54
N ASP A 149 7.77 7.69 5.50
CA ASP A 149 6.84 7.42 6.61
C ASP A 149 6.64 5.91 6.85
N PHE A 150 6.88 5.10 5.81
CA PHE A 150 6.84 3.64 5.88
C PHE A 150 8.18 2.99 6.30
N ASP A 151 9.17 3.77 6.72
CA ASP A 151 10.52 3.31 7.10
C ASP A 151 11.22 2.48 6.01
N ILE A 152 10.94 2.79 4.74
CA ILE A 152 11.62 2.18 3.59
C ILE A 152 12.86 2.96 3.19
N ILE A 153 12.82 4.28 3.34
CA ILE A 153 13.92 5.20 3.06
C ILE A 153 14.02 6.27 4.13
N GLU A 154 15.22 6.82 4.33
CA GLU A 154 15.45 7.92 5.28
C GLU A 154 15.96 9.16 4.52
N PRO A 155 15.39 10.35 4.72
CA PRO A 155 15.88 11.56 4.08
C PRO A 155 17.30 11.90 4.57
N LYS A 156 18.23 12.07 3.63
CA LYS A 156 19.59 12.59 3.90
C LYS A 156 19.69 14.06 3.62
N THR A 157 19.05 14.50 2.54
CA THR A 157 18.93 15.90 2.16
C THR A 157 17.49 16.19 1.72
N THR A 158 17.25 17.39 1.19
CA THR A 158 15.95 17.74 0.62
C THR A 158 15.63 16.98 -0.66
N THR A 159 16.63 16.38 -1.33
CA THR A 159 16.46 15.70 -2.62
C THR A 159 17.01 14.28 -2.65
N THR A 160 17.75 13.84 -1.63
CA THR A 160 18.35 12.50 -1.55
C THR A 160 17.91 11.74 -0.30
N TYR A 161 17.82 10.42 -0.43
CA TYR A 161 17.40 9.51 0.62
C TYR A 161 18.32 8.29 0.66
N GLU A 162 18.57 7.77 1.86
CA GLU A 162 19.20 6.48 2.05
C GLU A 162 18.14 5.37 2.06
N GLN A 163 18.51 4.20 1.55
CA GLN A 163 17.66 3.02 1.60
C GLN A 163 17.82 2.30 2.93
N ILE A 164 16.69 1.99 3.58
CA ILE A 164 16.69 1.17 4.78
C ILE A 164 16.70 -0.30 4.36
N ARG A 165 17.41 -1.14 5.12
CA ARG A 165 17.46 -2.58 4.86
C ARG A 165 16.04 -3.15 4.86
N LYS A 166 15.68 -3.86 3.78
CA LYS A 166 14.38 -4.52 3.63
C LYS A 166 14.12 -5.45 4.82
N LEU A 167 12.99 -5.23 5.48
CA LEU A 167 12.47 -6.13 6.50
C LEU A 167 11.95 -7.41 5.84
N THR A 168 12.05 -8.53 6.56
CA THR A 168 11.48 -9.82 6.14
C THR A 168 10.04 -9.92 6.64
N LEU A 169 9.10 -10.16 5.72
CA LEU A 169 7.70 -10.41 6.07
C LEU A 169 7.54 -11.83 6.60
N SER A 170 6.63 -12.02 7.56
CA SER A 170 6.19 -13.35 7.96
C SER A 170 5.36 -14.00 6.86
N GLU A 171 5.26 -15.34 6.88
CA GLU A 171 4.38 -16.07 5.96
C GLU A 171 2.93 -15.59 6.09
N GLU A 172 2.49 -15.26 7.30
CA GLU A 172 1.13 -14.78 7.58
C GLU A 172 0.88 -13.42 6.91
N GLN A 173 1.82 -12.48 7.00
CA GLN A 173 1.72 -11.18 6.34
C GLN A 173 1.64 -11.34 4.82
N VAL A 174 2.46 -12.22 4.24
CA VAL A 174 2.41 -12.47 2.79
C VAL A 174 1.07 -13.09 2.40
N ALA A 175 0.56 -14.05 3.19
CA ALA A 175 -0.75 -14.64 2.96
C ALA A 175 -1.89 -13.61 3.02
N ASP A 176 -1.82 -12.66 3.97
CA ASP A 176 -2.81 -11.59 4.09
C ASP A 176 -2.70 -10.58 2.93
N ILE A 177 -1.49 -10.30 2.43
CA ILE A 177 -1.29 -9.48 1.22
C ILE A 177 -1.85 -10.19 -0.03
N LEU A 178 -1.67 -11.50 -0.15
CA LEU A 178 -2.26 -12.28 -1.26
C LEU A 178 -3.79 -12.27 -1.19
N LYS A 179 -4.37 -12.43 0.00
CA LYS A 179 -5.82 -12.31 0.20
C LYS A 179 -6.32 -10.91 -0.16
N LEU A 180 -5.62 -9.87 0.29
CA LEU A 180 -5.92 -8.49 -0.08
C LEU A 180 -5.84 -8.29 -1.60
N TYR A 181 -4.83 -8.85 -2.27
CA TYR A 181 -4.69 -8.79 -3.72
C TYR A 181 -5.90 -9.38 -4.43
N ALA A 182 -6.37 -10.57 -4.01
CA ALA A 182 -7.59 -11.16 -4.57
C ALA A 182 -8.82 -10.26 -4.41
N ILE A 183 -9.00 -9.68 -3.22
CA ILE A 183 -10.13 -8.79 -2.91
C ILE A 183 -10.08 -7.55 -3.81
N VAL A 184 -8.94 -6.86 -3.89
CA VAL A 184 -8.79 -5.61 -4.65
C VAL A 184 -8.92 -5.83 -6.15
N ASN A 185 -8.45 -6.98 -6.66
CA ASN A 185 -8.56 -7.31 -8.08
C ASN A 185 -9.87 -8.05 -8.42
N HIS A 186 -10.79 -8.20 -7.47
CA HIS A 186 -12.05 -8.93 -7.62
C HIS A 186 -11.88 -10.32 -8.26
N THR A 187 -10.81 -11.03 -7.91
CA THR A 187 -10.48 -12.35 -8.46
C THR A 187 -10.56 -13.43 -7.39
N LYS A 188 -11.08 -14.59 -7.79
CA LYS A 188 -11.04 -15.81 -6.98
C LYS A 188 -9.81 -16.66 -7.25
N GLN A 189 -8.96 -16.25 -8.19
CA GLN A 189 -7.78 -17.00 -8.60
C GLN A 189 -6.56 -16.09 -8.70
N ILE A 190 -5.46 -16.49 -8.09
CA ILE A 190 -4.16 -15.82 -8.21
C ILE A 190 -3.16 -16.80 -8.82
N ASN A 191 -2.55 -16.45 -9.95
CA ASN A 191 -1.38 -17.17 -10.44
C ASN A 191 -0.11 -16.56 -9.83
N ILE A 192 0.41 -17.13 -8.73
CA ILE A 192 1.58 -16.57 -8.01
C ILE A 192 2.87 -16.61 -8.84
N GLY A 193 2.93 -17.47 -9.86
CA GLY A 193 4.04 -17.52 -10.82
C GLY A 193 4.03 -16.35 -11.80
N ALA A 194 2.85 -15.82 -12.15
CA ALA A 194 2.67 -14.79 -13.17
C ALA A 194 2.20 -13.42 -12.62
N MET A 195 1.79 -13.34 -11.36
CA MET A 195 1.30 -12.09 -10.77
C MET A 195 2.40 -11.04 -10.70
N ASP A 196 1.99 -9.77 -10.71
CA ASP A 196 2.91 -8.67 -10.50
C ASP A 196 3.40 -8.61 -9.06
N LYS A 197 4.70 -8.87 -8.86
CA LYS A 197 5.36 -8.90 -7.54
C LYS A 197 5.74 -7.51 -7.01
N THR A 198 5.39 -6.43 -7.72
CA THR A 198 5.65 -5.03 -7.28
C THR A 198 5.07 -4.74 -5.90
N ILE A 199 3.96 -5.39 -5.52
CA ILE A 199 3.31 -5.24 -4.20
C ILE A 199 4.21 -5.66 -3.02
N PHE A 200 5.25 -6.47 -3.28
CA PHE A 200 6.22 -6.93 -2.28
C PHE A 200 7.58 -6.23 -2.39
N ALA A 201 7.77 -5.31 -3.35
CA ALA A 201 9.09 -4.90 -3.81
C ALA A 201 9.99 -4.30 -2.71
N TYR A 202 9.42 -3.70 -1.68
CA TYR A 202 10.17 -3.07 -0.57
C TYR A 202 10.51 -4.00 0.59
N TYR A 203 10.09 -5.27 0.53
CA TYR A 203 10.31 -6.23 1.59
C TYR A 203 11.00 -7.49 1.06
N GLN A 204 11.63 -8.23 1.97
CA GLN A 204 12.00 -9.62 1.71
C GLN A 204 10.79 -10.48 2.02
N ILE A 205 10.46 -11.41 1.13
CA ILE A 205 9.36 -12.35 1.34
C ILE A 205 9.89 -13.78 1.32
N PRO A 206 9.29 -14.70 2.10
CA PRO A 206 9.50 -16.12 1.90
C PRO A 206 9.03 -16.55 0.51
N ASP A 207 9.46 -17.74 0.09
CA ASP A 207 9.07 -18.31 -1.19
C ASP A 207 7.54 -18.46 -1.28
N LEU A 208 6.96 -17.95 -2.37
CA LEU A 208 5.50 -17.94 -2.54
C LEU A 208 4.92 -19.34 -2.70
N SER A 209 5.64 -20.28 -3.32
CA SER A 209 5.20 -21.67 -3.46
C SER A 209 5.16 -22.37 -2.09
N THR A 210 6.13 -22.08 -1.22
CA THR A 210 6.17 -22.57 0.16
C THR A 210 4.98 -22.03 0.96
N ILE A 211 4.72 -20.73 0.90
CA ILE A 211 3.57 -20.11 1.59
C ILE A 211 2.24 -20.68 1.05
N ALA A 212 2.13 -20.82 -0.27
CA ALA A 212 0.95 -21.38 -0.93
C ALA A 212 0.62 -22.79 -0.41
N ASN A 213 1.65 -23.61 -0.23
CA ASN A 213 1.52 -24.95 0.31
C ASN A 213 1.17 -24.94 1.82
N ASN A 214 1.84 -24.10 2.62
CA ASN A 214 1.61 -24.04 4.07
C ASN A 214 0.19 -23.62 4.45
N TYR A 215 -0.45 -22.77 3.63
CA TYR A 215 -1.82 -22.32 3.82
C TYR A 215 -2.85 -23.05 2.94
N HIS A 216 -2.45 -24.14 2.28
CA HIS A 216 -3.36 -24.98 1.53
C HIS A 216 -4.49 -25.48 2.44
N THR A 217 -5.73 -25.41 1.97
CA THR A 217 -7.00 -25.73 2.66
C THR A 217 -7.38 -24.82 3.83
N SER A 218 -6.43 -24.10 4.44
CA SER A 218 -6.72 -23.18 5.56
C SER A 218 -7.08 -21.76 5.10
N LYS A 219 -6.44 -21.26 4.04
CA LYS A 219 -6.77 -19.95 3.43
C LYS A 219 -7.20 -20.04 1.95
N TRP A 220 -6.75 -21.06 1.23
CA TRP A 220 -7.03 -21.26 -0.20
C TRP A 220 -6.75 -22.71 -0.62
N GLU A 221 -7.21 -23.11 -1.80
CA GLU A 221 -6.69 -24.30 -2.46
C GLU A 221 -5.49 -23.94 -3.35
N TYR A 222 -4.44 -24.76 -3.35
CA TYR A 222 -3.21 -24.51 -4.09
C TYR A 222 -3.05 -25.59 -5.16
N ILE A 223 -2.96 -25.18 -6.42
CA ILE A 223 -2.83 -26.07 -7.57
C ILE A 223 -1.50 -25.77 -8.25
N LYS A 224 -0.60 -26.76 -8.24
CA LYS A 224 0.70 -26.69 -8.92
C LYS A 224 0.68 -27.54 -10.18
N GLY A 225 0.94 -26.92 -11.33
CA GLY A 225 1.18 -27.56 -12.62
C GLY A 225 2.53 -27.14 -13.20
N ILE A 226 2.83 -27.59 -14.42
CA ILE A 226 4.13 -27.35 -15.08
C ILE A 226 4.40 -25.84 -15.29
N ASP A 227 3.37 -25.07 -15.70
CA ASP A 227 3.48 -23.62 -15.97
C ASP A 227 2.52 -22.77 -15.12
N ARG A 228 1.94 -23.34 -14.06
CA ARG A 228 0.91 -22.65 -13.26
C ARG A 228 1.02 -22.96 -11.79
N GLU A 229 0.97 -21.90 -10.98
CA GLU A 229 0.91 -21.99 -9.53
C GLU A 229 -0.27 -21.15 -9.07
N LEU A 230 -1.42 -21.80 -8.89
CA LEU A 230 -2.71 -21.14 -8.71
C LEU A 230 -3.17 -21.24 -7.26
N LEU A 231 -3.57 -20.12 -6.69
CA LEU A 231 -4.35 -20.06 -5.44
C LEU A 231 -5.81 -19.86 -5.81
N MET A 232 -6.67 -20.78 -5.37
CA MET A 232 -8.12 -20.66 -5.46
C MET A 232 -8.64 -20.12 -4.14
N MET A 233 -9.12 -18.89 -4.16
CA MET A 233 -9.66 -18.19 -3.00
C MET A 233 -11.10 -18.67 -2.74
N GLY A 234 -11.39 -18.98 -1.47
CA GLY A 234 -12.73 -19.31 -1.00
C GLY A 234 -13.68 -18.12 -0.98
#